data_AF-A0A8K1D1C5-F1
#
_entry.id   AF-A0A8K1D1C5-F1
#
_cell.length_a   1.000
_cell.length_b   1.000
_cell.length_c   1.000
_cell.angle_alpha   90.00
_cell.angle_beta   90.00
_cell.angle_gamma   90.00
#
_symmetry.space_group_name_H-M   'P 1'
#
loop_
_entity.id
_entity.type
_entity.pdbx_description
1 polymer ?
#
loop_
_entity_poly.entity_id
_entity_poly.type
_entity_poly.pdbx_seq_one_letter_code
_entity_poly.pdbx_strand_id
1 'polypeptide(L)'
;MEKAIYCGNIYSWINICDKVKGEVIRLNYQSVLEWINKHGKGSYLIFGTDVIPFTIFNYPESPIERTPIFEYMNRGGRVIWAGDVPFFYIEKRGSKVASMGTGDIFGHVGYLNDKPVFRSVENSIVGELLGYQPVESFRPMIALQQLIPISYHMEGDEIYYSTWISMIGNSGGAFVRVYDSRYVNVDYLLSLPERLEDLGEGIRILNFKKFDKKIDIKLPKFKVLVILGDNNVGKTTILEALDFLSSNNHINKIAEYRNTSPQEVEKLIRQDTIIEVFINWKYALRRGRTLLSNMDFQLILPRMSEDIEKINISVEQLKEISKRVKDNIDRRIHYIYLTVEGQEKKKVLRVLFEDLSDIRLDDLGQGYRSLIYFLLNYFTKPYDLVMIDDMEAFAMHPELLKKVVKILLGLESKFIITTQSMDIEYYIGNVAVYEEKSDMVYYLLLKSDGSYEIYNADEALKEMDFIDLRYKAIQREGK
;
A
#
# COMPACT_ATOMS: atom_id res chain seq x y z
N MET A 1 -10.70 6.80 -20.94
CA MET A 1 -9.46 6.01 -20.93
C MET A 1 -9.13 5.66 -22.37
N GLU A 2 -7.91 5.93 -22.82
CA GLU A 2 -7.48 5.63 -24.19
C GLU A 2 -6.50 4.45 -24.20
N LYS A 3 -6.65 3.55 -25.17
CA LYS A 3 -5.77 2.37 -25.31
C LYS A 3 -5.26 2.29 -26.74
N ALA A 4 -3.96 2.08 -26.86
CA ALA A 4 -3.32 1.81 -28.13
C ALA A 4 -2.45 0.56 -28.02
N ILE A 5 -2.33 -0.16 -29.14
CA ILE A 5 -1.49 -1.35 -29.25
C ILE A 5 -0.40 -1.07 -30.26
N TYR A 6 0.86 -1.26 -29.85
CA TYR A 6 1.98 -1.25 -30.77
C TYR A 6 2.06 -2.58 -31.53
N CYS A 7 1.99 -2.49 -32.86
CA CYS A 7 2.08 -3.58 -33.81
C CYS A 7 3.27 -3.36 -34.75
N GLY A 8 4.42 -3.86 -34.33
CA GLY A 8 5.63 -3.90 -35.15
C GLY A 8 5.56 -4.98 -36.23
N ASN A 9 6.30 -4.77 -37.32
CA ASN A 9 6.42 -5.74 -38.43
C ASN A 9 7.61 -6.70 -38.25
N ILE A 10 8.40 -6.50 -37.19
CA ILE A 10 9.58 -7.30 -36.88
C ILE A 10 9.19 -8.60 -36.20
N TYR A 11 9.90 -9.69 -36.53
CA TYR A 11 9.72 -10.98 -35.86
C TYR A 11 9.84 -10.83 -34.34
N SER A 12 8.82 -11.33 -33.66
CA SER A 12 8.71 -11.29 -32.21
C SER A 12 8.32 -12.67 -31.70
N TRP A 13 8.82 -13.03 -30.52
CA TRP A 13 8.42 -14.29 -29.89
C TRP A 13 6.93 -14.28 -29.51
N ILE A 14 6.38 -13.09 -29.25
CA ILE A 14 4.97 -12.84 -29.00
C ILE A 14 4.48 -11.87 -30.07
N ASN A 15 3.48 -12.27 -30.86
CA ASN A 15 2.73 -11.34 -31.70
C ASN A 15 1.25 -11.54 -31.44
N ILE A 16 0.63 -10.54 -30.80
CA ILE A 16 -0.82 -10.54 -30.53
C ILE A 16 -1.61 -9.68 -31.51
N CYS A 17 -0.96 -8.92 -32.38
CA CYS A 17 -1.63 -7.94 -33.23
C CYS A 17 -2.62 -8.57 -34.21
N ASP A 18 -2.33 -9.77 -34.67
CA ASP A 18 -3.24 -10.55 -35.53
C ASP A 18 -4.40 -11.19 -34.74
N LYS A 19 -4.25 -11.29 -33.41
CA LYS A 19 -5.23 -11.91 -32.51
C LYS A 19 -6.22 -10.92 -31.92
N VAL A 20 -5.87 -9.63 -31.90
CA VAL A 20 -6.75 -8.56 -31.40
C VAL A 20 -7.89 -8.33 -32.39
N LYS A 21 -9.12 -8.53 -31.94
CA LYS A 21 -10.35 -8.25 -32.71
C LYS A 21 -10.99 -6.94 -32.24
N GLY A 22 -11.70 -6.25 -33.12
CA GLY A 22 -12.44 -5.02 -32.81
C GLY A 22 -11.67 -3.72 -33.06
N GLU A 23 -12.32 -2.60 -32.72
CA GLU A 23 -11.79 -1.25 -32.88
C GLU A 23 -10.80 -0.94 -31.74
N VAL A 24 -9.51 -1.15 -31.99
CA VAL A 24 -8.42 -0.72 -31.11
C VAL A 24 -7.44 0.12 -31.93
N ILE A 25 -6.92 1.19 -31.34
CA ILE A 25 -5.90 2.04 -31.97
C ILE A 25 -4.64 1.18 -32.19
N ARG A 26 -4.31 0.92 -33.46
CA ARG A 26 -3.11 0.16 -33.84
C ARG A 26 -2.02 1.14 -34.25
N LEU A 27 -0.95 1.15 -33.48
CA LEU A 27 0.24 1.94 -33.74
C LEU A 27 1.28 1.09 -34.44
N ASN A 28 2.08 1.71 -35.29
CA ASN A 28 3.23 1.10 -35.95
C ASN A 28 4.48 1.93 -35.67
N TYR A 29 5.61 1.53 -36.26
CA TYR A 29 6.90 2.21 -36.07
C TYR A 29 6.85 3.73 -36.33
N GLN A 30 6.03 4.18 -37.29
CA GLN A 30 5.92 5.57 -37.70
C GLN A 30 4.95 6.36 -36.81
N SER A 31 3.84 5.77 -36.39
CA SER A 31 2.77 6.48 -35.65
C SER A 31 2.95 6.48 -34.13
N VAL A 32 3.70 5.54 -33.56
CA VAL A 32 3.81 5.40 -32.10
C VAL A 32 4.44 6.61 -31.43
N LEU A 33 5.47 7.22 -32.04
CA LEU A 33 6.15 8.40 -31.47
C LEU A 33 5.21 9.60 -31.37
N GLU A 34 4.45 9.86 -32.43
CA GLU A 34 3.47 10.94 -32.45
C GLU A 34 2.38 10.70 -31.40
N TRP A 35 1.90 9.45 -31.28
CA TRP A 35 0.89 9.11 -30.29
C TRP A 35 1.40 9.32 -28.85
N ILE A 36 2.55 8.75 -28.47
CA ILE A 36 3.04 8.91 -27.09
C ILE A 36 3.36 10.37 -26.74
N ASN A 37 3.76 11.19 -27.71
CA ASN A 37 4.01 12.62 -27.50
C ASN A 37 2.73 13.44 -27.23
N LYS A 38 1.58 12.98 -27.73
CA LYS A 38 0.28 13.62 -27.53
C LYS A 38 -0.47 13.13 -26.29
N HIS A 39 -0.08 11.98 -25.73
CA HIS A 39 -0.79 11.32 -24.64
C HIS A 39 0.05 11.21 -23.35
N GLY A 40 -0.62 10.83 -22.26
CA GLY A 40 -0.07 10.77 -20.91
C GLY A 40 -1.06 10.14 -19.93
N LYS A 41 -1.34 10.79 -18.80
CA LYS A 41 -2.27 10.30 -17.77
C LYS A 41 -3.60 9.80 -18.36
N GLY A 42 -4.01 8.58 -17.98
CA GLY A 42 -5.26 7.95 -18.43
C GLY A 42 -5.18 7.29 -19.82
N SER A 43 -3.99 7.20 -20.40
CA SER A 43 -3.72 6.47 -21.64
C SER A 43 -2.80 5.27 -21.41
N TYR A 44 -2.99 4.24 -22.24
CA TYR A 44 -2.34 2.94 -22.14
C TYR A 44 -1.72 2.56 -23.48
N LEU A 45 -0.43 2.23 -23.46
CA LEU A 45 0.28 1.65 -24.58
C LEU A 45 0.56 0.18 -24.29
N ILE A 46 -0.10 -0.71 -25.02
CA ILE A 46 0.11 -2.15 -24.94
C ILE A 46 1.13 -2.53 -26.02
N PHE A 47 2.24 -3.14 -25.64
CA PHE A 47 3.17 -3.72 -26.60
C PHE A 47 2.64 -5.06 -27.07
N GLY A 48 2.24 -5.12 -28.34
CA GLY A 48 1.81 -6.36 -28.97
C GLY A 48 2.95 -7.26 -29.44
N THR A 49 4.18 -6.80 -29.27
CA THR A 49 5.43 -7.45 -29.65
C THR A 49 6.51 -7.26 -28.58
N ASP A 50 7.44 -8.20 -28.47
CA ASP A 50 8.65 -8.11 -27.62
C ASP A 50 9.77 -7.18 -28.16
N VAL A 51 9.49 -6.44 -29.24
CA VAL A 51 10.43 -5.53 -29.89
C VAL A 51 9.94 -4.08 -29.77
N ILE A 52 10.76 -3.20 -29.23
CA ILE A 52 10.42 -1.77 -29.08
C ILE A 52 11.03 -0.92 -30.22
N PRO A 53 10.31 0.07 -30.78
CA PRO A 53 10.87 0.98 -31.77
C PRO A 53 12.03 1.80 -31.23
N PHE A 54 13.11 1.87 -32.00
CA PHE A 54 14.23 2.76 -31.68
C PHE A 54 13.79 4.23 -31.58
N THR A 55 12.75 4.65 -32.31
CA THR A 55 12.21 6.02 -32.29
C THR A 55 11.68 6.47 -30.93
N ILE A 56 11.22 5.54 -30.08
CA ILE A 56 10.63 5.87 -28.78
C ILE A 56 11.50 5.45 -27.60
N PHE A 57 12.48 4.58 -27.84
CA PHE A 57 13.40 4.10 -26.79
C PHE A 57 14.81 4.70 -26.91
N ASN A 58 15.29 4.99 -28.12
CA ASN A 58 16.55 5.68 -28.49
C ASN A 58 17.77 5.61 -27.53
N TYR A 59 17.91 4.56 -26.71
CA TYR A 59 19.02 4.34 -25.80
C TYR A 59 20.16 3.57 -26.51
N PRO A 60 21.44 3.82 -26.21
CA PRO A 60 21.98 4.83 -25.29
C PRO A 60 22.18 6.22 -25.91
N GLU A 61 21.62 6.50 -27.10
CA GLU A 61 21.75 7.83 -27.73
C GLU A 61 21.09 8.93 -26.88
N SER A 62 20.09 8.58 -26.06
CA SER A 62 19.54 9.42 -24.99
C SER A 62 19.57 8.71 -23.64
N PRO A 63 19.75 9.44 -22.51
CA PRO A 63 19.54 8.92 -21.17
C PRO A 63 18.13 8.34 -21.05
N ILE A 64 17.99 7.23 -20.30
CA ILE A 64 16.75 6.46 -20.27
C ILE A 64 15.53 7.30 -19.87
N GLU A 65 15.72 8.20 -18.91
CA GLU A 65 14.67 9.08 -18.37
C GLU A 65 14.18 10.13 -19.39
N ARG A 66 14.99 10.38 -20.44
CA ARG A 66 14.71 11.31 -21.55
C ARG A 66 14.27 10.62 -22.82
N THR A 67 14.16 9.29 -22.80
CA THR A 67 13.61 8.57 -23.94
C THR A 67 12.11 8.86 -24.03
N PRO A 68 11.53 9.01 -25.23
CA PRO A 68 10.12 9.38 -25.38
C PRO A 68 9.15 8.47 -24.61
N ILE A 69 9.45 7.17 -24.51
CA ILE A 69 8.60 6.22 -23.76
C ILE A 69 8.63 6.47 -22.24
N PHE A 70 9.78 6.84 -21.67
CA PHE A 70 9.88 7.20 -20.26
C PHE A 70 9.28 8.58 -19.98
N GLU A 71 9.41 9.54 -20.88
CA GLU A 71 8.71 10.82 -20.76
C GLU A 71 7.19 10.64 -20.80
N TYR A 72 6.68 9.76 -21.67
CA TYR A 72 5.27 9.38 -21.68
C TYR A 72 4.81 8.83 -20.33
N MET A 73 5.59 7.91 -19.73
CA MET A 73 5.29 7.39 -18.39
C MET A 73 5.39 8.48 -17.32
N ASN A 74 6.38 9.37 -17.36
CA ASN A 74 6.49 10.50 -16.44
C ASN A 74 5.30 11.48 -16.54
N ARG A 75 4.66 11.59 -17.70
CA ARG A 75 3.38 12.32 -17.90
C ARG A 75 2.14 11.55 -17.42
N GLY A 76 2.31 10.38 -16.80
CA GLY A 76 1.24 9.53 -16.27
C GLY A 76 0.76 8.44 -17.22
N GLY A 77 1.39 8.29 -18.39
CA GLY A 77 1.10 7.21 -19.31
C GLY A 77 1.47 5.85 -18.73
N ARG A 78 0.73 4.80 -19.12
CA ARG A 78 1.02 3.44 -18.67
C ARG A 78 1.41 2.55 -19.84
N VAL A 79 2.42 1.71 -19.63
CA VAL A 79 2.93 0.74 -20.61
C VAL A 79 2.62 -0.65 -20.11
N ILE A 80 2.00 -1.47 -20.95
CA ILE A 80 1.75 -2.88 -20.68
C ILE A 80 2.61 -3.71 -21.63
N TRP A 81 3.42 -4.60 -21.05
CA TRP A 81 4.36 -5.43 -21.77
C TRP A 81 4.00 -6.91 -21.64
N ALA A 82 3.69 -7.54 -22.77
CA ALA A 82 3.53 -8.98 -22.92
C ALA A 82 4.59 -9.46 -23.92
N GLY A 83 5.73 -9.89 -23.41
CA GLY A 83 6.92 -10.14 -24.22
C GLY A 83 8.00 -10.83 -23.40
N ASP A 84 9.16 -11.10 -24.02
CA ASP A 84 10.30 -11.74 -23.37
C ASP A 84 10.94 -10.83 -22.29
N VAL A 85 12.15 -10.35 -22.54
CA VAL A 85 12.85 -9.38 -21.69
C VAL A 85 12.49 -7.97 -22.16
N PRO A 86 11.90 -7.12 -21.28
CA PRO A 86 11.61 -5.72 -21.60
C PRO A 86 12.81 -4.99 -22.20
N PHE A 87 12.59 -4.29 -23.31
CA PHE A 87 13.58 -3.43 -23.97
C PHE A 87 14.89 -4.12 -24.40
N PHE A 88 14.94 -5.46 -24.43
CA PHE A 88 16.12 -6.19 -24.88
C PHE A 88 16.28 -6.13 -26.41
N TYR A 89 15.17 -6.13 -27.14
CA TYR A 89 15.17 -6.03 -28.60
C TYR A 89 14.60 -4.71 -29.08
N ILE A 90 15.34 -4.04 -29.96
CA ILE A 90 14.92 -2.80 -30.62
C ILE A 90 14.71 -3.02 -32.12
N GLU A 91 13.71 -2.36 -32.68
CA GLU A 91 13.59 -2.20 -34.14
C GLU A 91 14.41 -1.00 -34.56
N LYS A 92 15.52 -1.22 -35.28
CA LYS A 92 16.37 -0.15 -35.84
C LYS A 92 16.56 -0.41 -37.33
N ARG A 93 16.13 0.56 -38.15
CA ARG A 93 16.22 0.50 -39.64
C ARG A 93 15.57 -0.76 -40.23
N GLY A 94 14.43 -1.19 -39.69
CA GLY A 94 13.69 -2.36 -40.17
C GLY A 94 14.30 -3.71 -39.77
N SER A 95 15.23 -3.73 -38.83
CA SER A 95 15.87 -4.94 -38.31
C SER A 95 15.69 -5.08 -36.81
N LYS A 96 15.54 -6.32 -36.32
CA LYS A 96 15.65 -6.67 -34.90
C LYS A 96 17.10 -6.58 -34.48
N VAL A 97 17.43 -5.72 -33.53
CA VAL A 97 18.78 -5.59 -32.98
C VAL A 97 18.71 -5.75 -31.47
N ALA A 98 19.67 -6.46 -30.88
CA ALA A 98 19.81 -6.46 -29.43
C ALA A 98 20.22 -5.07 -28.96
N SER A 99 19.46 -4.53 -28.02
CA SER A 99 19.80 -3.32 -27.30
C SER A 99 21.02 -3.63 -26.44
N MET A 100 22.20 -3.11 -26.81
CA MET A 100 23.48 -3.43 -26.18
C MET A 100 23.40 -3.27 -24.66
N GLY A 101 23.44 -4.39 -23.91
CA GLY A 101 23.61 -4.41 -22.46
C GLY A 101 22.43 -3.90 -21.60
N THR A 102 21.23 -3.66 -22.15
CA THR A 102 20.10 -3.07 -21.39
C THR A 102 19.24 -4.06 -20.63
N GLY A 103 19.72 -5.28 -20.38
CA GLY A 103 18.97 -6.33 -19.67
C GLY A 103 18.62 -6.02 -18.20
N ASP A 104 18.82 -4.77 -17.74
CA ASP A 104 18.85 -4.39 -16.34
C ASP A 104 18.07 -3.10 -15.99
N ILE A 105 17.28 -2.53 -16.92
CA ILE A 105 16.54 -1.27 -16.66
C ILE A 105 15.63 -1.37 -15.43
N PHE A 106 15.08 -2.57 -15.20
CA PHE A 106 14.25 -2.88 -14.05
C PHE A 106 14.88 -3.93 -13.14
N GLY A 107 16.15 -4.28 -13.35
CA GLY A 107 16.85 -5.36 -12.67
C GLY A 107 17.21 -6.54 -13.57
N HIS A 108 18.07 -7.41 -13.03
CA HIS A 108 18.79 -8.41 -13.80
C HIS A 108 17.92 -9.62 -14.13
N VAL A 109 17.77 -9.92 -15.43
CA VAL A 109 17.17 -11.17 -15.93
C VAL A 109 18.29 -12.09 -16.41
N GLY A 110 18.73 -13.01 -15.55
CA GLY A 110 19.89 -13.88 -15.81
C GLY A 110 19.64 -15.09 -16.72
N TYR A 111 18.38 -15.38 -17.07
CA TYR A 111 18.00 -16.62 -17.75
C TYR A 111 17.57 -16.37 -19.19
N LEU A 112 18.37 -16.78 -20.19
CA LEU A 112 18.04 -16.65 -21.62
C LEU A 112 17.78 -18.01 -22.30
N ASN A 113 17.26 -18.99 -21.54
CA ASN A 113 16.99 -20.34 -22.06
C ASN A 113 15.55 -20.47 -22.60
N ASP A 114 15.33 -21.31 -23.61
CA ASP A 114 13.98 -21.56 -24.19
C ASP A 114 13.08 -22.49 -23.36
N LYS A 115 13.32 -22.56 -22.04
CA LYS A 115 12.57 -23.39 -21.10
C LYS A 115 12.11 -22.54 -19.91
N PRO A 116 10.96 -22.87 -19.31
CA PRO A 116 10.52 -22.20 -18.09
C PRO A 116 11.54 -22.47 -16.99
N VAL A 117 11.91 -21.41 -16.27
CA VAL A 117 12.72 -21.47 -15.04
C VAL A 117 11.83 -21.98 -13.91
N PHE A 118 10.64 -21.42 -13.78
CA PHE A 118 9.65 -21.85 -12.79
C PHE A 118 8.38 -22.32 -13.47
N ARG A 119 7.99 -23.58 -13.20
CA ARG A 119 6.74 -24.16 -13.71
C ARG A 119 5.52 -23.80 -12.85
N SER A 120 5.75 -23.43 -11.60
CA SER A 120 4.71 -23.06 -10.64
C SER A 120 5.01 -21.70 -10.07
N VAL A 121 4.07 -20.77 -10.22
CA VAL A 121 4.14 -19.41 -9.68
C VAL A 121 2.83 -19.11 -8.98
N GLU A 122 2.94 -18.31 -7.93
CA GLU A 122 1.82 -17.93 -7.08
C GLU A 122 1.44 -16.47 -7.38
N ASN A 123 0.16 -16.14 -7.25
CA ASN A 123 -0.28 -14.74 -7.26
C ASN A 123 0.17 -14.05 -5.97
N SER A 124 0.63 -12.81 -6.07
CA SER A 124 0.60 -11.89 -4.94
C SER A 124 -0.84 -11.44 -4.66
N ILE A 125 -1.07 -10.71 -3.57
CA ILE A 125 -2.35 -10.04 -3.33
C ILE A 125 -2.73 -9.09 -4.48
N VAL A 126 -1.74 -8.48 -5.17
CA VAL A 126 -1.99 -7.65 -6.36
C VAL A 126 -2.45 -8.49 -7.55
N GLY A 127 -1.85 -9.66 -7.75
CA GLY A 127 -2.31 -10.63 -8.75
C GLY A 127 -3.76 -11.07 -8.51
N GLU A 128 -4.13 -11.33 -7.26
CA GLU A 128 -5.51 -11.66 -6.88
C GLU A 128 -6.50 -10.51 -7.08
N LEU A 129 -6.08 -9.26 -6.84
CA LEU A 129 -6.90 -8.07 -7.08
C LEU A 129 -7.10 -7.84 -8.58
N LEU A 130 -6.07 -8.07 -9.39
CA LEU A 130 -6.14 -7.99 -10.85
C LEU A 130 -6.87 -9.18 -11.48
N GLY A 131 -7.13 -10.26 -10.74
CA GLY A 131 -7.66 -11.50 -11.28
C GLY A 131 -6.69 -12.15 -12.28
N TYR A 132 -5.38 -12.00 -12.06
CA TYR A 132 -4.34 -12.61 -12.87
C TYR A 132 -4.35 -14.12 -12.66
N GLN A 133 -4.11 -14.86 -13.75
CA GLN A 133 -3.91 -16.31 -13.71
C GLN A 133 -2.42 -16.59 -13.98
N PRO A 134 -1.66 -17.00 -12.94
CA PRO A 134 -0.24 -17.29 -13.11
C PRO A 134 0.00 -18.39 -14.14
N VAL A 135 1.04 -18.17 -14.94
CA VAL A 135 1.58 -19.14 -15.90
C VAL A 135 3.05 -19.34 -15.63
N GLU A 136 3.62 -20.42 -16.14
CA GLU A 136 5.06 -20.68 -16.06
C GLU A 136 5.92 -19.47 -16.44
N SER A 137 7.03 -19.28 -15.72
CA SER A 137 7.91 -18.12 -15.88
C SER A 137 9.23 -18.53 -16.53
N PHE A 138 9.56 -17.88 -17.64
CA PHE A 138 10.81 -18.14 -18.39
C PHE A 138 11.91 -17.14 -18.03
N ARG A 139 11.53 -15.95 -17.58
CA ARG A 139 12.42 -14.81 -17.34
C ARG A 139 12.09 -14.16 -15.99
N PRO A 140 12.05 -14.93 -14.90
CA PRO A 140 11.88 -14.36 -13.58
C PRO A 140 13.07 -13.47 -13.25
N MET A 141 12.84 -12.51 -12.37
CA MET A 141 13.87 -11.61 -11.86
C MET A 141 13.85 -11.63 -10.34
N ILE A 142 15.01 -11.48 -9.73
CA ILE A 142 15.13 -11.38 -8.28
C ILE A 142 14.26 -10.22 -7.81
N ALA A 143 13.53 -10.42 -6.72
CA ALA A 143 12.61 -9.44 -6.19
C ALA A 143 13.34 -8.15 -5.78
N LEU A 144 12.73 -7.02 -6.15
CA LEU A 144 13.26 -5.69 -5.89
C LEU A 144 12.20 -4.85 -5.20
N GLN A 145 12.57 -4.10 -4.16
CA GLN A 145 11.62 -3.35 -3.32
C GLN A 145 10.84 -2.29 -4.10
N GLN A 146 11.40 -1.73 -5.16
CA GLN A 146 10.73 -0.74 -6.01
C GLN A 146 9.68 -1.34 -6.95
N LEU A 147 9.58 -2.66 -7.04
CA LEU A 147 8.63 -3.36 -7.90
C LEU A 147 7.47 -3.91 -7.07
N ILE A 148 6.29 -3.89 -7.68
CA ILE A 148 5.06 -4.43 -7.11
C ILE A 148 4.81 -5.77 -7.82
N PRO A 149 4.96 -6.92 -7.16
CA PRO A 149 4.75 -8.20 -7.80
C PRO A 149 3.27 -8.40 -8.13
N ILE A 150 2.98 -8.92 -9.32
CA ILE A 150 1.67 -9.49 -9.67
C ILE A 150 1.69 -11.00 -9.39
N SER A 151 2.79 -11.66 -9.75
CA SER A 151 3.05 -13.06 -9.42
C SER A 151 4.52 -13.30 -9.10
N TYR A 152 4.79 -14.28 -8.24
CA TYR A 152 6.14 -14.61 -7.79
C TYR A 152 6.33 -16.10 -7.54
N HIS A 153 7.59 -16.51 -7.42
CA HIS A 153 8.04 -17.83 -6.98
C HIS A 153 9.01 -17.69 -5.81
N MET A 154 9.02 -18.69 -4.93
CA MET A 154 10.00 -18.79 -3.84
C MET A 154 10.97 -19.92 -4.13
N GLU A 155 12.26 -19.62 -4.14
CA GLU A 155 13.32 -20.62 -4.21
C GLU A 155 14.19 -20.48 -2.96
N GLY A 156 13.97 -21.35 -1.97
CA GLY A 156 14.54 -21.16 -0.64
C GLY A 156 13.99 -19.89 0.02
N ASP A 157 14.90 -19.01 0.47
CA ASP A 157 14.57 -17.71 1.08
C ASP A 157 14.51 -16.57 0.05
N GLU A 158 14.83 -16.84 -1.22
CA GLU A 158 14.82 -15.84 -2.29
C GLU A 158 13.45 -15.78 -2.98
N ILE A 159 13.06 -14.56 -3.33
CA ILE A 159 11.80 -14.27 -4.01
C ILE A 159 12.11 -13.86 -5.44
N TYR A 160 11.41 -14.47 -6.38
CA TYR A 160 11.55 -14.20 -7.81
C TYR A 160 10.23 -13.69 -8.37
N TYR A 161 10.24 -12.50 -8.98
CA TYR A 161 9.07 -11.92 -9.63
C TYR A 161 9.01 -12.35 -11.09
N SER A 162 7.89 -12.96 -11.47
CA SER A 162 7.62 -13.33 -12.86
C SER A 162 6.88 -12.22 -13.60
N THR A 163 5.94 -11.59 -12.90
CA THR A 163 5.17 -10.45 -13.39
C THR A 163 5.10 -9.39 -12.32
N TRP A 164 5.12 -8.13 -12.72
CA TRP A 164 5.29 -7.00 -11.80
C TRP A 164 4.92 -5.66 -12.43
N ILE A 165 4.77 -4.66 -11.57
CA ILE A 165 4.52 -3.27 -11.91
C ILE A 165 5.67 -2.42 -11.37
N SER A 166 6.19 -1.53 -12.20
CA SER A 166 7.12 -0.47 -11.79
C SER A 166 6.42 0.87 -11.94
N MET A 167 6.33 1.63 -10.85
CA MET A 167 5.78 2.99 -10.88
C MET A 167 6.85 3.96 -11.38
N ILE A 168 6.49 4.84 -12.32
CA ILE A 168 7.40 5.77 -12.99
C ILE A 168 6.90 7.20 -12.80
N GLY A 169 7.74 8.03 -12.15
CA GLY A 169 7.42 9.42 -11.85
C GLY A 169 6.28 9.58 -10.84
N ASN A 170 5.88 10.84 -10.60
CA ASN A 170 4.86 11.18 -9.60
C ASN A 170 3.45 11.32 -10.20
N SER A 171 3.31 11.18 -11.53
CA SER A 171 2.04 11.39 -12.25
C SER A 171 1.15 10.14 -12.34
N GLY A 172 1.55 9.04 -11.68
CA GLY A 172 0.84 7.75 -11.73
C GLY A 172 1.11 6.90 -12.97
N GLY A 173 2.21 7.20 -13.68
CA GLY A 173 2.69 6.39 -14.80
C GLY A 173 3.29 5.09 -14.31
N ALA A 174 3.27 4.07 -15.16
CA ALA A 174 3.72 2.74 -14.79
C ALA A 174 4.18 1.92 -15.99
N PHE A 175 5.12 1.01 -15.73
CA PHE A 175 5.45 -0.10 -16.61
C PHE A 175 4.93 -1.39 -15.99
N VAL A 176 4.14 -2.16 -16.73
CA VAL A 176 3.45 -3.36 -16.24
C VAL A 176 3.87 -4.56 -17.09
N ARG A 177 4.64 -5.48 -16.50
CA ARG A 177 5.05 -6.74 -17.12
C ARG A 177 4.12 -7.85 -16.68
N VAL A 178 3.31 -8.40 -17.59
CA VAL A 178 2.26 -9.37 -17.26
C VAL A 178 2.40 -10.74 -17.88
N TYR A 179 3.29 -10.91 -18.85
CA TYR A 179 3.63 -12.24 -19.37
C TYR A 179 5.12 -12.27 -19.68
N ASP A 180 5.74 -13.40 -19.32
CA ASP A 180 7.09 -13.80 -19.71
C ASP A 180 7.09 -15.25 -20.23
N SER A 181 5.96 -15.71 -20.77
CA SER A 181 5.77 -17.08 -21.26
C SER A 181 5.35 -17.11 -22.74
N ARG A 182 5.40 -18.29 -23.37
CA ARG A 182 4.88 -18.48 -24.75
C ARG A 182 3.37 -18.27 -24.85
N TYR A 183 2.67 -18.41 -23.75
CA TYR A 183 1.23 -18.19 -23.67
C TYR A 183 0.94 -16.76 -23.22
N VAL A 184 0.10 -16.09 -24.00
CA VAL A 184 -0.43 -14.76 -23.69
C VAL A 184 -1.94 -14.81 -23.87
N ASN A 185 -2.68 -14.52 -22.80
CA ASN A 185 -4.12 -14.33 -22.89
C ASN A 185 -4.40 -12.90 -23.37
N VAL A 186 -4.79 -12.80 -24.65
CA VAL A 186 -5.05 -11.50 -25.31
C VAL A 186 -6.23 -10.78 -24.67
N ASP A 187 -7.30 -11.49 -24.33
CA ASP A 187 -8.50 -10.89 -23.72
C ASP A 187 -8.17 -10.31 -22.34
N TYR A 188 -7.38 -11.03 -21.54
CA TYR A 188 -6.89 -10.51 -20.25
C TYR A 188 -6.05 -9.24 -20.45
N LEU A 189 -5.11 -9.26 -21.40
CA LEU A 189 -4.24 -8.13 -21.70
C LEU A 189 -5.02 -6.88 -22.11
N LEU A 190 -6.07 -7.05 -22.93
CA LEU A 190 -6.92 -5.96 -23.38
C LEU A 190 -7.84 -5.42 -22.26
N SER A 191 -8.18 -6.25 -21.28
CA SER A 191 -8.94 -5.86 -20.09
C SER A 191 -8.09 -5.24 -18.97
N LEU A 192 -6.76 -5.34 -19.07
CA LEU A 192 -5.86 -4.93 -18.01
C LEU A 192 -5.90 -3.42 -17.70
N PRO A 193 -6.06 -2.51 -18.67
CA PRO A 193 -6.24 -1.09 -18.38
C PRO A 193 -7.40 -0.81 -17.42
N GLU A 194 -8.58 -1.38 -17.63
CA GLU A 194 -9.73 -1.25 -16.71
C GLU A 194 -9.38 -1.79 -15.34
N ARG A 195 -8.81 -3.00 -15.28
CA ARG A 195 -8.41 -3.65 -14.03
C ARG A 195 -7.40 -2.83 -13.23
N LEU A 196 -6.51 -2.09 -13.89
CA LEU A 196 -5.53 -1.20 -13.26
C LEU A 196 -6.15 0.11 -12.76
N GLU A 197 -7.18 0.64 -13.42
CA GLU A 197 -7.94 1.79 -12.91
C GLU A 197 -8.77 1.41 -11.68
N ASP A 198 -9.43 0.26 -11.76
CA ASP A 198 -10.29 -0.30 -10.71
C ASP A 198 -9.51 -1.01 -9.60
N LEU A 199 -8.17 -1.03 -9.70
CA LEU A 199 -7.32 -1.73 -8.75
C LEU A 199 -7.49 -1.14 -7.34
N GLY A 200 -8.07 -1.93 -6.45
CA GLY A 200 -8.23 -1.62 -5.04
C GLY A 200 -6.96 -1.81 -4.24
N GLU A 201 -7.13 -2.06 -2.95
CA GLU A 201 -6.08 -2.33 -1.98
C GLU A 201 -6.27 -3.72 -1.40
N GLY A 202 -5.24 -4.27 -0.74
CA GLY A 202 -5.39 -5.61 -0.20
C GLY A 202 -4.41 -5.96 0.90
N ILE A 203 -4.85 -6.87 1.76
CA ILE A 203 -4.08 -7.45 2.85
C ILE A 203 -4.21 -8.96 2.73
N ARG A 204 -3.10 -9.68 2.77
CA ARG A 204 -3.07 -11.15 2.86
C ARG A 204 -2.32 -11.57 4.10
N ILE A 205 -2.89 -12.50 4.85
CA ILE A 205 -2.24 -13.12 6.01
C ILE A 205 -2.45 -14.64 5.92
N LEU A 206 -1.38 -15.39 6.14
CA LEU A 206 -1.38 -16.84 6.27
C LEU A 206 -0.37 -17.26 7.34
N ASN A 207 -0.75 -18.26 8.12
CA ASN A 207 0.07 -18.89 9.15
C ASN A 207 0.59 -17.91 10.21
N PHE A 208 -0.22 -16.93 10.60
CA PHE A 208 0.12 -15.94 11.63
C PHE A 208 -0.96 -15.88 12.72
N LYS A 209 -0.60 -16.31 13.94
CA LYS A 209 -1.50 -16.38 15.11
C LYS A 209 -2.81 -17.10 14.81
N LYS A 210 -3.93 -16.37 14.75
CA LYS A 210 -5.26 -16.93 14.51
C LYS A 210 -5.52 -17.29 13.05
N PHE A 211 -4.74 -16.72 12.15
CA PHE A 211 -4.89 -16.96 10.72
C PHE A 211 -4.04 -18.15 10.32
N ASP A 212 -4.45 -19.35 10.74
CA ASP A 212 -3.86 -20.63 10.29
C ASP A 212 -4.25 -20.97 8.85
N LYS A 213 -5.34 -20.36 8.36
CA LYS A 213 -5.77 -20.40 6.97
C LYS A 213 -5.54 -19.04 6.32
N LYS A 214 -5.36 -19.05 5.00
CA LYS A 214 -5.16 -17.84 4.21
C LYS A 214 -6.41 -16.97 4.29
N ILE A 215 -6.24 -15.71 4.66
CA ILE A 215 -7.23 -14.64 4.51
C ILE A 215 -6.72 -13.62 3.49
N ASP A 216 -7.52 -13.38 2.44
CA ASP A 216 -7.27 -12.35 1.42
C ASP A 216 -8.35 -11.28 1.56
N ILE A 217 -7.99 -10.16 2.19
CA ILE A 217 -8.85 -9.00 2.38
C ILE A 217 -8.68 -8.09 1.16
N LYS A 218 -9.72 -7.95 0.34
CA LYS A 218 -9.76 -7.06 -0.82
C LYS A 218 -10.55 -5.82 -0.44
N LEU A 219 -9.95 -4.65 -0.61
CA LEU A 219 -10.48 -3.38 -0.15
C LEU A 219 -10.64 -2.40 -1.31
N PRO A 220 -11.68 -1.55 -1.32
CA PRO A 220 -11.63 -0.32 -2.10
C PRO A 220 -10.47 0.57 -1.64
N LYS A 221 -10.12 1.59 -2.43
CA LYS A 221 -9.14 2.61 -2.01
C LYS A 221 -9.71 3.36 -0.80
N PHE A 222 -9.03 3.32 0.33
CA PHE A 222 -9.52 3.95 1.57
C PHE A 222 -8.57 5.02 2.11
N LYS A 223 -9.09 5.95 2.91
CA LYS A 223 -8.29 6.83 3.76
C LYS A 223 -8.23 6.31 5.19
N VAL A 224 -9.39 5.87 5.71
CA VAL A 224 -9.53 5.26 7.03
C VAL A 224 -10.26 3.92 6.87
N LEU A 225 -9.66 2.86 7.41
CA LEU A 225 -10.27 1.54 7.52
C LEU A 225 -10.54 1.26 9.00
N VAL A 226 -11.80 1.07 9.38
CA VAL A 226 -12.21 0.71 10.74
C VAL A 226 -12.47 -0.80 10.78
N ILE A 227 -11.65 -1.55 11.50
CA ILE A 227 -11.80 -2.98 11.69
C ILE A 227 -12.68 -3.23 12.92
N LEU A 228 -13.82 -3.87 12.67
CA LEU A 228 -14.84 -4.25 13.64
C LEU A 228 -14.96 -5.77 13.76
N GLY A 229 -15.66 -6.21 14.81
CA GLY A 229 -15.98 -7.61 15.06
C GLY A 229 -15.85 -7.94 16.55
N ASP A 230 -16.23 -9.17 16.91
CA ASP A 230 -16.25 -9.62 18.31
C ASP A 230 -14.84 -9.64 18.93
N ASN A 231 -14.78 -9.84 20.24
CA ASN A 231 -13.54 -10.14 20.93
C ASN A 231 -12.85 -11.34 20.28
N ASN A 232 -11.53 -11.24 20.15
CA ASN A 232 -10.70 -12.36 19.71
C ASN A 232 -10.93 -12.80 18.24
N VAL A 233 -11.63 -12.05 17.37
CA VAL A 233 -11.79 -12.42 15.95
C VAL A 233 -10.54 -12.19 15.09
N GLY A 234 -9.54 -11.48 15.61
CA GLY A 234 -8.27 -11.24 14.91
C GLY A 234 -7.97 -9.77 14.56
N LYS A 235 -8.75 -8.81 15.06
CA LYS A 235 -8.54 -7.36 14.82
C LYS A 235 -7.10 -6.90 15.09
N THR A 236 -6.63 -7.07 16.34
CA THR A 236 -5.25 -6.77 16.74
C THR A 236 -4.24 -7.65 16.01
N THR A 237 -4.61 -8.89 15.65
CA THR A 237 -3.72 -9.80 14.89
C THR A 237 -3.41 -9.25 13.50
N ILE A 238 -4.37 -8.62 12.83
CA ILE A 238 -4.13 -7.95 11.54
C ILE A 238 -3.11 -6.82 11.71
N LEU A 239 -3.31 -5.95 12.70
CA LEU A 239 -2.40 -4.81 12.93
C LEU A 239 -0.98 -5.28 13.27
N GLU A 240 -0.85 -6.28 14.14
CA GLU A 240 0.45 -6.85 14.50
C GLU A 240 1.12 -7.51 13.30
N ALA A 241 0.38 -8.23 12.44
CA ALA A 241 0.93 -8.82 11.23
C ALA A 241 1.53 -7.75 10.30
N LEU A 242 0.80 -6.64 10.09
CA LEU A 242 1.27 -5.53 9.28
C LEU A 242 2.48 -4.83 9.92
N ASP A 243 2.55 -4.72 11.25
CA ASP A 243 3.70 -4.15 11.95
C ASP A 243 4.99 -4.97 11.74
N PHE A 244 4.88 -6.29 11.54
CA PHE A 244 6.02 -7.14 11.14
C PHE A 244 6.56 -6.87 9.72
N LEU A 245 5.85 -6.08 8.91
CA LEU A 245 6.36 -5.58 7.61
C LEU A 245 7.25 -4.34 7.77
N SER A 246 7.30 -3.75 8.97
CA SER A 246 8.20 -2.66 9.32
C SER A 246 9.62 -3.16 9.60
N SER A 247 10.61 -2.40 9.15
CA SER A 247 12.02 -2.65 9.50
C SER A 247 12.38 -2.19 10.93
N ASN A 248 11.49 -1.48 11.61
CA ASN A 248 11.76 -0.87 12.92
C ASN A 248 11.47 -1.83 14.08
N ASN A 249 11.80 -1.42 15.32
CA ASN A 249 11.81 -2.18 16.58
C ASN A 249 10.44 -2.74 17.08
N HIS A 250 9.65 -3.35 16.19
CA HIS A 250 8.29 -3.88 16.42
C HIS A 250 8.25 -4.96 17.50
N ILE A 251 9.27 -5.82 17.55
CA ILE A 251 9.31 -6.97 18.47
C ILE A 251 9.24 -6.50 19.91
N ASN A 252 10.07 -5.51 20.29
CA ASN A 252 10.12 -5.01 21.67
C ASN A 252 8.80 -4.30 22.04
N LYS A 253 8.23 -3.53 21.12
CA LYS A 253 6.96 -2.84 21.34
C LYS A 253 5.81 -3.81 21.56
N ILE A 254 5.68 -4.81 20.69
CA ILE A 254 4.65 -5.85 20.79
C ILE A 254 4.87 -6.70 22.05
N ALA A 255 6.13 -7.00 22.41
CA ALA A 255 6.47 -7.76 23.60
C ALA A 255 6.05 -7.02 24.88
N GLU A 256 6.37 -5.72 24.97
CA GLU A 256 5.97 -4.86 26.09
C GLU A 256 4.45 -4.76 26.20
N TYR A 257 3.75 -4.49 25.09
CA TYR A 257 2.28 -4.44 25.08
C TYR A 257 1.63 -5.74 25.54
N ARG A 258 2.21 -6.88 25.14
CA ARG A 258 1.73 -8.21 25.51
C ARG A 258 2.21 -8.70 26.86
N ASN A 259 3.08 -7.93 27.54
CA ASN A 259 3.78 -8.36 28.74
C ASN A 259 4.47 -9.73 28.56
N THR A 260 5.19 -9.89 27.45
CA THR A 260 5.96 -11.10 27.10
C THR A 260 7.40 -10.75 26.72
N SER A 261 8.21 -11.77 26.47
CA SER A 261 9.58 -11.62 25.97
C SER A 261 9.63 -11.37 24.45
N PRO A 262 10.61 -10.59 23.97
CA PRO A 262 10.87 -10.42 22.53
C PRO A 262 11.02 -11.75 21.78
N GLN A 263 11.62 -12.76 22.40
CA GLN A 263 11.82 -14.08 21.79
C GLN A 263 10.51 -14.83 21.55
N GLU A 264 9.47 -14.62 22.38
CA GLU A 264 8.14 -15.19 22.12
C GLU A 264 7.45 -14.50 20.95
N VAL A 265 7.67 -13.19 20.78
CA VAL A 265 7.14 -12.42 19.66
C VAL A 265 7.82 -12.83 18.35
N GLU A 266 9.12 -13.06 18.34
CA GLU A 266 9.85 -13.55 17.15
C GLU A 266 9.32 -14.90 16.66
N LYS A 267 8.94 -15.81 17.59
CA LYS A 267 8.40 -17.13 17.25
C LYS A 267 7.05 -17.08 16.53
N LEU A 268 6.38 -15.94 16.50
CA LEU A 268 5.14 -15.74 15.76
C LEU A 268 5.35 -15.83 14.24
N ILE A 269 6.58 -15.54 13.77
CA ILE A 269 6.95 -15.62 12.37
C ILE A 269 7.55 -17.00 12.11
N ARG A 270 6.71 -17.90 11.59
CA ARG A 270 7.10 -19.24 11.14
C ARG A 270 7.65 -19.18 9.72
N GLN A 271 8.37 -20.21 9.30
CA GLN A 271 8.93 -20.29 7.94
C GLN A 271 7.86 -20.22 6.84
N ASP A 272 6.66 -20.71 7.14
CA ASP A 272 5.49 -20.73 6.26
C ASP A 272 4.52 -19.56 6.49
N THR A 273 4.87 -18.58 7.34
CA THR A 273 4.10 -17.35 7.51
C THR A 273 4.18 -16.50 6.25
N ILE A 274 3.04 -16.02 5.76
CA ILE A 274 2.95 -15.04 4.66
C ILE A 274 2.14 -13.84 5.14
N ILE A 275 2.69 -12.65 4.95
CA ILE A 275 2.02 -11.38 5.20
C ILE A 275 2.28 -10.49 3.99
N GLU A 276 1.24 -10.07 3.29
CA GLU A 276 1.34 -9.15 2.16
C GLU A 276 0.38 -7.98 2.34
N VAL A 277 0.80 -6.80 1.91
CA VAL A 277 -0.07 -5.62 1.85
C VAL A 277 0.22 -4.83 0.58
N PHE A 278 -0.85 -4.38 -0.07
CA PHE A 278 -0.81 -3.49 -1.21
C PHE A 278 -1.73 -2.30 -0.94
N ILE A 279 -1.14 -1.12 -0.77
CA ILE A 279 -1.84 0.11 -0.44
C ILE A 279 -1.18 1.25 -1.19
N ASN A 280 -1.97 2.09 -1.86
CA ASN A 280 -1.51 3.29 -2.57
C ASN A 280 -0.31 3.06 -3.50
N TRP A 281 -0.35 2.01 -4.32
CA TRP A 281 0.75 1.62 -5.23
C TRP A 281 2.08 1.32 -4.53
N LYS A 282 2.03 1.01 -3.23
CA LYS A 282 3.16 0.47 -2.47
C LYS A 282 2.85 -0.94 -2.03
N TYR A 283 3.90 -1.72 -1.83
CA TYR A 283 3.80 -3.15 -1.56
C TYR A 283 4.81 -3.57 -0.50
N ALA A 284 4.36 -4.40 0.43
CA ALA A 284 5.24 -5.08 1.36
C ALA A 284 4.85 -6.55 1.50
N LEU A 285 5.85 -7.41 1.66
CA LEU A 285 5.76 -8.85 1.78
C LEU A 285 6.74 -9.33 2.84
N ARG A 286 6.24 -10.15 3.76
CA ARG A 286 7.05 -11.03 4.59
C ARG A 286 6.68 -12.48 4.32
N ARG A 287 7.68 -13.30 4.01
CA ARG A 287 7.56 -14.76 3.92
C ARG A 287 8.62 -15.40 4.79
N GLY A 288 8.19 -15.97 5.92
CA GLY A 288 9.10 -16.36 6.98
C GLY A 288 10.03 -15.21 7.38
N ARG A 289 11.35 -15.42 7.21
CA ARG A 289 12.37 -14.42 7.55
C ARG A 289 12.60 -13.38 6.45
N THR A 290 12.19 -13.67 5.23
CA THR A 290 12.40 -12.76 4.10
C THR A 290 11.40 -11.61 4.17
N LEU A 291 11.92 -10.38 4.18
CA LEU A 291 11.14 -9.14 4.20
C LEU A 291 11.50 -8.29 2.99
N LEU A 292 10.47 -7.90 2.23
CA LEU A 292 10.54 -6.91 1.18
C LEU A 292 9.49 -5.85 1.49
N SER A 293 9.91 -4.61 1.75
CA SER A 293 8.99 -3.52 2.03
C SER A 293 9.49 -2.23 1.40
N ASN A 294 8.59 -1.53 0.71
CA ASN A 294 8.77 -0.13 0.31
C ASN A 294 7.78 0.80 1.04
N MET A 295 7.23 0.32 2.15
CA MET A 295 6.22 0.98 2.97
C MET A 295 6.73 1.26 4.37
N ASP A 296 6.43 2.45 4.87
CA ASP A 296 6.65 2.84 6.25
C ASP A 296 5.37 2.63 7.08
N PHE A 297 5.47 1.86 8.17
CA PHE A 297 4.36 1.53 9.07
C PHE A 297 4.56 2.12 10.47
N GLN A 298 3.46 2.51 11.10
CA GLN A 298 3.43 2.87 12.52
C GLN A 298 2.24 2.22 13.23
N LEU A 299 2.50 1.27 14.12
CA LEU A 299 1.50 0.79 15.06
C LEU A 299 1.44 1.71 16.29
N ILE A 300 0.25 2.08 16.73
CA ILE A 300 -0.03 2.87 17.94
C ILE A 300 -0.85 2.01 18.89
N LEU A 301 -0.35 1.88 20.12
CA LEU A 301 -0.94 1.08 21.19
C LEU A 301 -1.23 2.05 22.34
N PRO A 302 -2.42 2.64 22.42
CA PRO A 302 -2.67 3.79 23.29
C PRO A 302 -2.55 3.50 24.79
N ARG A 303 -2.60 2.21 25.16
CA ARG A 303 -2.39 1.73 26.54
C ARG A 303 -0.92 1.66 26.95
N MET A 304 0.02 1.78 26.02
CA MET A 304 1.44 1.86 26.37
C MET A 304 1.78 3.27 26.84
N SER A 305 2.52 3.37 27.94
CA SER A 305 3.09 4.65 28.36
C SER A 305 4.08 5.13 27.31
N GLU A 306 3.87 6.31 26.75
CA GLU A 306 4.88 6.92 25.89
C GLU A 306 6.07 7.36 26.73
N ASP A 307 7.23 6.77 26.46
CA ASP A 307 8.47 7.12 27.13
C ASP A 307 9.05 8.37 26.47
N ILE A 308 8.77 9.54 27.07
CA ILE A 308 9.26 10.85 26.61
C ILE A 308 10.78 10.84 26.47
N GLU A 309 11.50 10.03 27.25
CA GLU A 309 12.97 9.98 27.16
C GLU A 309 13.45 9.47 25.79
N LYS A 310 12.66 8.58 25.16
CA LYS A 310 12.92 8.04 23.81
C LYS A 310 12.53 9.00 22.69
N ILE A 311 11.76 10.05 22.99
CA ILE A 311 11.34 11.04 21.99
C ILE A 311 12.51 12.01 21.73
N ASN A 312 13.06 11.94 20.52
CA ASN A 312 14.07 12.87 20.03
C ASN A 312 13.41 13.91 19.12
N ILE A 313 12.97 15.03 19.70
CA ILE A 313 12.23 16.08 18.98
C ILE A 313 12.96 17.43 19.06
N SER A 314 13.10 18.12 17.93
CA SER A 314 13.71 19.44 17.88
C SER A 314 12.74 20.55 18.30
N VAL A 315 13.27 21.72 18.64
CA VAL A 315 12.46 22.90 19.00
C VAL A 315 11.61 23.37 17.81
N GLU A 316 12.13 23.27 16.59
CA GLU A 316 11.41 23.61 15.36
C GLU A 316 10.23 22.65 15.12
N GLN A 317 10.44 21.35 15.36
CA GLN A 317 9.37 20.36 15.29
C GLN A 317 8.28 20.65 16.33
N LEU A 318 8.66 20.96 17.57
CA LEU A 318 7.71 21.35 18.62
C LEU A 318 6.91 22.60 18.25
N LYS A 319 7.52 23.60 17.61
CA LYS A 319 6.82 24.80 17.10
C LYS A 319 5.79 24.46 16.03
N GLU A 320 6.16 23.65 15.04
CA GLU A 320 5.25 23.24 13.98
C GLU A 320 4.08 22.41 14.55
N ILE A 321 4.36 21.52 15.50
CA ILE A 321 3.34 20.70 16.15
C ILE A 321 2.40 21.56 16.99
N SER A 322 2.95 22.50 17.76
CA SER A 322 2.15 23.47 18.53
C SER A 322 1.18 24.22 17.63
N LYS A 323 1.66 24.71 16.48
CA LYS A 323 0.83 25.39 15.49
C LYS A 323 -0.28 24.48 14.97
N ARG A 324 0.04 23.23 14.59
CA ARG A 324 -0.95 22.27 14.08
C ARG A 324 -1.98 21.90 15.13
N VAL A 325 -1.57 21.67 16.39
CA VAL A 325 -2.48 21.37 17.49
C VAL A 325 -3.39 22.57 17.77
N LYS A 326 -2.85 23.79 17.77
CA LYS A 326 -3.65 25.02 17.92
C LYS A 326 -4.70 25.16 16.82
N ASP A 327 -4.29 24.96 15.57
CA ASP A 327 -5.15 25.18 14.40
C ASP A 327 -6.25 24.11 14.26
N ASN A 328 -5.95 22.86 14.63
CA ASN A 328 -6.84 21.72 14.34
C ASN A 328 -7.50 21.08 15.57
N ILE A 329 -6.95 21.25 16.77
CA ILE A 329 -7.44 20.60 18.01
C ILE A 329 -8.01 21.62 18.98
N ASP A 330 -7.18 22.52 19.50
CA ASP A 330 -7.57 23.45 20.56
C ASP A 330 -6.87 24.79 20.42
N ARG A 331 -7.64 25.81 20.00
CA ARG A 331 -7.15 27.18 19.77
C ARG A 331 -6.59 27.85 21.02
N ARG A 332 -6.88 27.32 22.21
CA ARG A 332 -6.36 27.83 23.49
C ARG A 332 -4.92 27.39 23.72
N ILE A 333 -4.41 26.37 23.03
CA ILE A 333 -3.02 25.96 23.14
C ILE A 333 -2.15 26.98 22.42
N HIS A 334 -1.26 27.63 23.16
CA HIS A 334 -0.29 28.58 22.60
C HIS A 334 0.97 27.86 22.13
N TYR A 335 1.57 27.04 23.00
CA TYR A 335 2.86 26.43 22.75
C TYR A 335 3.06 25.12 23.53
N ILE A 336 3.59 24.10 22.87
CA ILE A 336 4.02 22.83 23.45
C ILE A 336 5.54 22.83 23.48
N TYR A 337 6.11 22.57 24.64
CA TYR A 337 7.56 22.61 24.81
C TYR A 337 8.08 21.50 25.72
N LEU A 338 9.33 21.12 25.48
CA LEU A 338 10.04 20.16 26.30
C LEU A 338 10.88 20.92 27.33
N THR A 339 10.79 20.51 28.58
CA THR A 339 11.64 21.00 29.67
C THR A 339 12.24 19.83 30.43
N VAL A 340 13.16 20.13 31.35
CA VAL A 340 13.79 19.15 32.23
C VAL A 340 13.43 19.50 33.67
N GLU A 341 12.81 18.57 34.39
CA GLU A 341 12.32 18.79 35.74
C GLU A 341 12.82 17.72 36.73
N GLY A 342 12.84 18.10 38.01
CA GLY A 342 13.21 17.22 39.12
C GLY A 342 14.71 17.00 39.30
N GLN A 343 15.09 16.36 40.40
CA GLN A 343 16.49 16.05 40.71
C GLN A 343 17.10 15.05 39.72
N GLU A 344 16.28 14.15 39.18
CA GLU A 344 16.68 13.15 38.19
C GLU A 344 16.80 13.71 36.77
N LYS A 345 16.53 15.00 36.55
CA LYS A 345 16.58 15.67 35.23
C LYS A 345 15.75 14.92 34.16
N LYS A 346 14.51 14.59 34.48
CA LYS A 346 13.59 13.94 33.53
C LYS A 346 13.05 14.94 32.52
N LYS A 347 12.97 14.52 31.26
CA LYS A 347 12.28 15.27 30.21
C LYS A 347 10.78 15.29 30.49
N VAL A 348 10.16 16.46 30.44
CA VAL A 348 8.73 16.67 30.66
C VAL A 348 8.17 17.53 29.53
N LEU A 349 7.06 17.11 28.92
CA LEU A 349 6.31 17.92 27.98
C LEU A 349 5.32 18.81 28.73
N ARG A 350 5.28 20.09 28.36
CA ARG A 350 4.40 21.09 28.93
C ARG A 350 3.61 21.80 27.85
N VAL A 351 2.42 22.23 28.21
CA VAL A 351 1.49 22.95 27.34
C VAL A 351 1.24 24.32 27.98
N LEU A 352 1.66 25.36 27.26
CA LEU A 352 1.34 26.75 27.55
C LEU A 352 0.05 27.11 26.81
N PHE A 353 -0.94 27.63 27.53
CA PHE A 353 -2.20 28.11 26.98
C PHE A 353 -2.16 29.63 26.76
N GLU A 354 -3.11 30.13 25.95
CA GLU A 354 -3.28 31.56 25.65
C GLU A 354 -3.62 32.40 26.88
N ASP A 355 -4.20 31.79 27.93
CA ASP A 355 -4.45 32.43 29.23
C ASP A 355 -3.22 32.44 30.15
N LEU A 356 -2.05 32.05 29.62
CA LEU A 356 -0.77 31.91 30.32
C LEU A 356 -0.73 30.78 31.35
N SER A 357 -1.75 29.92 31.42
CA SER A 357 -1.65 28.71 32.22
C SER A 357 -0.62 27.76 31.60
N ASP A 358 0.22 27.19 32.45
CA ASP A 358 1.33 26.33 32.06
C ASP A 358 1.22 25.00 32.82
N ILE A 359 0.88 23.94 32.09
CA ILE A 359 0.46 22.66 32.66
C ILE A 359 1.33 21.55 32.06
N ARG A 360 1.73 20.56 32.87
CA ARG A 360 2.39 19.36 32.33
C ARG A 360 1.39 18.60 31.47
N LEU A 361 1.84 18.05 30.35
CA LEU A 361 1.00 17.25 29.49
C LEU A 361 0.35 16.06 30.23
N ASP A 362 1.07 15.50 31.21
CA ASP A 362 0.58 14.41 32.06
C ASP A 362 -0.50 14.83 33.07
N ASP A 363 -0.60 16.11 33.38
CA ASP A 363 -1.64 16.68 34.26
C ASP A 363 -2.92 17.04 33.47
N LEU A 364 -2.89 16.98 32.14
CA LEU A 364 -4.08 17.14 31.29
C LEU A 364 -4.93 15.86 31.29
N GLY A 365 -6.21 16.01 30.93
CA GLY A 365 -7.10 14.86 30.77
C GLY A 365 -6.55 13.84 29.78
N GLN A 366 -6.72 12.55 30.07
CA GLN A 366 -6.15 11.42 29.32
C GLN A 366 -6.36 11.53 27.80
N GLY A 367 -7.56 11.92 27.35
CA GLY A 367 -7.88 12.15 25.94
C GLY A 367 -6.98 13.16 25.24
N TYR A 368 -6.73 14.31 25.89
CA TYR A 368 -5.84 15.35 25.36
C TYR A 368 -4.39 14.87 25.35
N ARG A 369 -3.96 14.24 26.44
CA ARG A 369 -2.60 13.71 26.59
C ARG A 369 -2.27 12.71 25.48
N SER A 370 -3.06 11.65 25.34
CA SER A 370 -2.84 10.59 24.35
C SER A 370 -2.88 11.13 22.93
N LEU A 371 -3.79 12.07 22.63
CA LEU A 371 -3.86 12.70 21.32
C LEU A 371 -2.60 13.54 21.00
N ILE A 372 -2.16 14.38 21.92
CA ILE A 372 -0.97 15.22 21.70
C ILE A 372 0.25 14.34 21.48
N TYR A 373 0.42 13.27 22.25
CA TYR A 373 1.45 12.27 22.06
C TYR A 373 1.40 11.59 20.68
N PHE A 374 0.22 11.15 20.25
CA PHE A 374 0.02 10.63 18.90
C PHE A 374 0.44 11.65 17.83
N LEU A 375 -0.03 12.90 17.92
CA LEU A 375 0.29 13.94 16.95
C LEU A 375 1.78 14.29 16.96
N LEU A 376 2.41 14.31 18.13
CA LEU A 376 3.86 14.50 18.26
C LEU A 376 4.61 13.42 17.48
N ASN A 377 4.27 12.15 17.71
CA ASN A 377 4.87 11.03 16.99
C ASN A 377 4.60 11.11 15.48
N TYR A 378 3.35 11.37 15.07
CA TYR A 378 2.97 11.44 13.67
C TYR A 378 3.70 12.56 12.90
N PHE A 379 3.78 13.76 13.47
CA PHE A 379 4.38 14.91 12.77
C PHE A 379 5.91 14.92 12.80
N THR A 380 6.56 13.99 13.53
CA THR A 380 8.03 13.83 13.41
C THR A 380 8.44 13.12 12.12
N LYS A 381 7.63 12.17 11.63
CA LYS A 381 7.83 11.49 10.35
C LYS A 381 6.48 11.01 9.82
N PRO A 382 6.06 11.38 8.59
CA PRO A 382 4.87 10.79 7.99
C PRO A 382 5.12 9.31 7.67
N TYR A 383 4.12 8.47 7.91
CA TYR A 383 4.13 7.05 7.57
C TYR A 383 3.21 6.78 6.38
N ASP A 384 3.40 5.68 5.67
CA ASP A 384 2.45 5.29 4.61
C ASP A 384 1.14 4.78 5.23
N LEU A 385 1.28 4.00 6.30
CA LEU A 385 0.18 3.40 7.03
C LEU A 385 0.35 3.55 8.54
N VAL A 386 -0.63 4.19 9.18
CA VAL A 386 -0.72 4.32 10.63
C VAL A 386 -1.83 3.41 11.12
N MET A 387 -1.52 2.58 12.11
CA MET A 387 -2.41 1.58 12.67
C MET A 387 -2.67 1.92 14.13
N ILE A 388 -3.94 2.01 14.53
CA ILE A 388 -4.35 2.34 15.89
C ILE A 388 -5.12 1.16 16.46
N ASP A 389 -4.58 0.50 17.47
CA ASP A 389 -5.29 -0.57 18.18
C ASP A 389 -6.14 0.03 19.32
N ASP A 390 -7.33 -0.51 19.55
CA ASP A 390 -8.26 -0.12 20.62
C ASP A 390 -8.40 1.41 20.74
N MET A 391 -8.95 2.08 19.70
CA MET A 391 -9.03 3.54 19.66
C MET A 391 -9.73 4.17 20.89
N GLU A 392 -10.66 3.45 21.52
CA GLU A 392 -11.31 3.85 22.78
C GLU A 392 -10.33 4.04 23.94
N ALA A 393 -9.16 3.42 23.91
CA ALA A 393 -8.12 3.57 24.92
C ALA A 393 -7.49 4.97 24.96
N PHE A 394 -7.69 5.78 23.91
CA PHE A 394 -7.38 7.21 23.99
C PHE A 394 -8.28 7.94 25.00
N ALA A 395 -9.45 7.40 25.38
CA ALA A 395 -10.40 8.04 26.30
C ALA A 395 -10.83 9.46 25.85
N MET A 396 -11.13 9.62 24.56
CA MET A 396 -11.55 10.90 23.97
C MET A 396 -13.05 11.13 24.18
N HIS A 397 -13.40 12.34 24.63
CA HIS A 397 -14.79 12.81 24.60
C HIS A 397 -15.25 13.05 23.14
N PRO A 398 -16.55 12.86 22.80
CA PRO A 398 -17.13 13.08 21.48
C PRO A 398 -16.61 14.26 20.64
N GLU A 399 -16.59 15.48 21.21
CA GLU A 399 -16.12 16.67 20.47
C GLU A 399 -14.63 16.60 20.08
N LEU A 400 -13.79 15.94 20.89
CA LEU A 400 -12.40 15.72 20.54
C LEU A 400 -12.28 14.67 19.45
N LEU A 401 -13.05 13.58 19.56
CA LEU A 401 -13.07 12.51 18.57
C LEU A 401 -13.45 13.04 17.18
N LYS A 402 -14.47 13.89 17.06
CA LYS A 402 -14.85 14.53 15.79
C LYS A 402 -13.66 15.28 15.16
N LYS A 403 -12.92 16.06 15.95
CA LYS A 403 -11.73 16.80 15.47
C LYS A 403 -10.62 15.86 15.03
N VAL A 404 -10.39 14.78 15.77
CA VAL A 404 -9.40 13.76 15.42
C VAL A 404 -9.75 13.12 14.08
N VAL A 405 -11.00 12.70 13.88
CA VAL A 405 -11.41 12.11 12.59
C VAL A 405 -11.17 13.07 11.43
N LYS A 406 -11.52 14.36 11.58
CA LYS A 406 -11.22 15.38 10.56
C LYS A 406 -9.73 15.48 10.24
N ILE A 407 -8.87 15.41 11.26
CA ILE A 407 -7.42 15.38 11.06
C ILE A 407 -7.01 14.13 10.30
N LEU A 408 -7.42 12.93 10.73
CA LEU A 408 -7.06 11.68 10.05
C LEU A 408 -7.44 11.71 8.55
N LEU A 409 -8.61 12.29 8.22
CA LEU A 409 -9.06 12.47 6.84
C LEU A 409 -8.25 13.50 6.02
N GLY A 410 -7.55 14.41 6.69
CA GLY A 410 -6.74 15.47 6.07
C GLY A 410 -5.23 15.21 6.05
N LEU A 411 -4.75 14.24 6.83
CA LEU A 411 -3.36 13.82 6.86
C LEU A 411 -2.95 13.12 5.55
N GLU A 412 -1.67 12.92 5.29
CA GLU A 412 -1.19 12.22 4.08
C GLU A 412 -1.28 10.69 4.22
N SER A 413 -0.96 10.17 5.40
CA SER A 413 -0.98 8.73 5.72
C SER A 413 -2.36 8.10 5.61
N LYS A 414 -2.43 6.80 5.38
CA LYS A 414 -3.67 6.02 5.56
C LYS A 414 -3.76 5.48 6.97
N PHE A 415 -4.98 5.22 7.42
CA PHE A 415 -5.25 4.78 8.79
C PHE A 415 -5.98 3.44 8.80
N ILE A 416 -5.53 2.50 9.63
CA ILE A 416 -6.31 1.33 10.03
C ILE A 416 -6.55 1.42 11.52
N ILE A 417 -7.81 1.33 11.93
CA ILE A 417 -8.23 1.53 13.31
C ILE A 417 -8.97 0.28 13.75
N THR A 418 -8.62 -0.29 14.90
CA THR A 418 -9.49 -1.26 15.56
C THR A 418 -10.27 -0.55 16.66
N THR A 419 -11.52 -0.95 16.83
CA THR A 419 -12.33 -0.46 17.94
C THR A 419 -13.36 -1.51 18.35
N GLN A 420 -13.81 -1.41 19.60
CA GLN A 420 -15.01 -2.07 20.08
C GLN A 420 -16.07 -1.05 20.51
N SER A 421 -15.92 0.22 20.16
CA SER A 421 -16.79 1.30 20.62
C SER A 421 -17.76 1.75 19.52
N MET A 422 -19.06 1.60 19.79
CA MET A 422 -20.11 2.12 18.92
C MET A 422 -20.03 3.65 18.77
N ASP A 423 -19.56 4.37 19.80
CA ASP A 423 -19.36 5.81 19.68
C ASP A 423 -18.29 6.13 18.64
N ILE A 424 -17.18 5.39 18.63
CA ILE A 424 -16.09 5.59 17.67
C ILE A 424 -16.57 5.28 16.26
N GLU A 425 -17.28 4.16 16.11
CA GLU A 425 -17.91 3.77 14.86
C GLU A 425 -18.83 4.89 14.33
N TYR A 426 -19.74 5.37 15.16
CA TYR A 426 -20.71 6.39 14.80
C TYR A 426 -20.04 7.72 14.44
N TYR A 427 -19.11 8.23 15.27
CA TYR A 427 -18.49 9.54 15.02
C TYR A 427 -17.55 9.53 13.82
N ILE A 428 -16.84 8.43 13.56
CA ILE A 428 -16.04 8.30 12.33
C ILE A 428 -16.95 8.40 11.10
N GLY A 429 -18.05 7.65 11.10
CA GLY A 429 -18.97 7.59 9.97
C GLY A 429 -19.68 8.93 9.77
N ASN A 430 -20.15 9.54 10.85
CA ASN A 430 -20.89 10.79 10.82
C ASN A 430 -20.03 11.95 10.30
N VAL A 431 -18.77 12.03 10.75
CA VAL A 431 -17.83 13.03 10.22
C VAL A 431 -17.52 12.76 8.75
N ALA A 432 -17.32 11.50 8.35
CA ALA A 432 -17.04 11.17 6.95
C ALA A 432 -18.20 11.57 6.02
N VAL A 433 -19.45 11.28 6.40
CA VAL A 433 -20.64 11.69 5.64
C VAL A 433 -20.78 13.21 5.60
N TYR A 434 -20.61 13.89 6.74
CA TYR A 434 -20.70 15.35 6.81
C TYR A 434 -19.66 16.06 5.93
N GLU A 435 -18.46 15.50 5.82
CA GLU A 435 -17.37 16.03 4.99
C GLU A 435 -17.41 15.54 3.53
N GLU A 436 -18.50 14.86 3.10
CA GLU A 436 -18.67 14.28 1.75
C GLU A 436 -17.53 13.31 1.36
N LYS A 437 -17.04 12.55 2.35
CA LYS A 437 -15.90 11.62 2.23
C LYS A 437 -16.28 10.18 2.56
N SER A 438 -17.53 9.79 2.36
CA SER A 438 -18.02 8.43 2.66
C SER A 438 -17.21 7.34 1.95
N ASP A 439 -16.84 7.56 0.69
CA ASP A 439 -16.02 6.63 -0.11
C ASP A 439 -14.53 6.66 0.24
N MET A 440 -14.14 7.40 1.27
CA MET A 440 -12.78 7.37 1.84
C MET A 440 -12.74 6.62 3.17
N VAL A 441 -13.88 6.26 3.76
CA VAL A 441 -13.93 5.61 5.06
C VAL A 441 -14.70 4.31 4.93
N TYR A 442 -14.02 3.21 5.25
CA TYR A 442 -14.58 1.88 5.15
C TYR A 442 -14.55 1.17 6.49
N TYR A 443 -15.57 0.37 6.74
CA TYR A 443 -15.71 -0.50 7.89
C TYR A 443 -15.52 -1.94 7.43
N LEU A 444 -14.51 -2.62 7.95
CA LEU A 444 -14.30 -4.04 7.76
C LEU A 444 -14.87 -4.79 8.96
N LEU A 445 -15.94 -5.53 8.75
CA LEU A 445 -16.55 -6.38 9.76
C LEU A 445 -15.95 -7.78 9.69
N LEU A 446 -15.06 -8.12 10.62
CA LEU A 446 -14.40 -9.42 10.68
C LEU A 446 -15.25 -10.42 11.48
N LYS A 447 -15.63 -11.54 10.85
CA LYS A 447 -16.44 -12.60 11.45
C LYS A 447 -15.57 -13.69 12.07
N SER A 448 -16.14 -14.44 13.01
CA SER A 448 -15.43 -15.50 13.75
C SER A 448 -14.93 -16.67 12.90
N ASP A 449 -15.51 -16.88 11.71
CA ASP A 449 -15.12 -17.93 10.77
C ASP A 449 -13.99 -17.49 9.81
N GLY A 450 -13.50 -16.25 9.95
CA GLY A 450 -12.47 -15.66 9.11
C GLY A 450 -13.00 -14.98 7.84
N SER A 451 -14.31 -15.00 7.60
CA SER A 451 -14.94 -14.18 6.55
C SER A 451 -15.08 -12.72 6.99
N TYR A 452 -15.33 -11.82 6.04
CA TYR A 452 -15.49 -10.40 6.32
C TYR A 452 -16.52 -9.74 5.40
N GLU A 453 -17.06 -8.61 5.86
CA GLU A 453 -17.89 -7.70 5.07
C GLU A 453 -17.28 -6.30 5.07
N ILE A 454 -17.61 -5.50 4.05
CA ILE A 454 -17.12 -4.13 3.91
C ILE A 454 -18.30 -3.20 3.68
N TYR A 455 -18.30 -2.07 4.38
CA TYR A 455 -19.27 -1.00 4.25
C TYR A 455 -18.53 0.33 4.08
N ASN A 456 -18.95 1.21 3.19
CA ASN A 456 -18.51 2.62 3.27
C ASN A 456 -19.20 3.32 4.47
N ALA A 457 -18.80 4.55 4.79
CA ALA A 457 -19.34 5.23 5.97
C ALA A 457 -20.85 5.50 5.93
N ASP A 458 -21.41 5.78 4.75
CA ASP A 458 -22.85 6.03 4.60
C ASP A 458 -23.65 4.73 4.77
N GLU A 459 -23.19 3.64 4.16
CA GLU A 459 -23.76 2.30 4.32
C GLU A 459 -23.69 1.84 5.79
N ALA A 460 -22.55 2.02 6.45
CA ALA A 460 -22.35 1.64 7.84
C ALA A 460 -23.31 2.38 8.78
N LEU A 461 -23.51 3.69 8.59
CA LEU A 461 -24.43 4.47 9.41
C LEU A 461 -25.89 4.06 9.19
N LYS A 462 -26.30 3.82 7.94
CA LYS A 462 -27.65 3.32 7.63
C LYS A 462 -27.92 1.98 8.30
N GLU A 463 -26.94 1.09 8.34
CA GLU A 463 -27.07 -0.18 9.04
C GLU A 463 -27.18 0.01 10.57
N MET A 464 -26.42 0.94 11.15
CA MET A 464 -26.45 1.25 12.59
C MET A 464 -27.81 1.76 13.08
N ASP A 465 -28.66 2.32 12.21
CA ASP A 465 -30.03 2.67 12.55
C ASP A 465 -30.89 1.45 12.93
N PHE A 466 -30.49 0.25 12.48
CA PHE A 466 -31.24 -0.99 12.69
C PHE A 466 -30.50 -2.01 13.56
N ILE A 467 -29.18 -2.16 13.37
CA ILE A 467 -28.35 -3.12 14.07
C ILE A 467 -26.96 -2.56 14.32
N ASP A 468 -26.46 -2.76 15.54
CA ASP A 468 -25.05 -2.51 15.81
C ASP A 468 -24.20 -3.55 15.07
N LEU A 469 -23.31 -3.05 14.20
CA LEU A 469 -22.49 -3.85 13.28
C LEU A 469 -21.69 -4.92 14.03
N ARG A 470 -21.29 -4.68 15.27
CA ARG A 470 -20.56 -5.65 16.10
C ARG A 470 -21.40 -6.90 16.38
N TYR A 471 -22.71 -6.76 16.58
CA TYR A 471 -23.61 -7.91 16.75
C TYR A 471 -23.82 -8.67 15.44
N LYS A 472 -23.79 -7.98 14.30
CA LYS A 472 -23.89 -8.60 12.97
C LYS A 472 -22.72 -9.57 12.72
N ALA A 473 -21.52 -9.27 13.25
CA ALA A 473 -20.38 -10.20 13.19
C ALA A 473 -20.59 -11.51 13.98
N ILE A 474 -21.49 -11.50 14.98
CA ILE A 474 -21.76 -12.64 15.86
C ILE A 474 -22.90 -13.49 15.32
N GLN A 475 -23.84 -12.90 14.57
CA GLN A 475 -24.94 -13.64 13.95
C GLN A 475 -24.36 -14.67 12.97
N ARG A 476 -24.31 -15.93 13.42
CA ARG A 476 -24.10 -17.06 12.54
C ARG A 476 -25.22 -17.01 11.51
N GLU A 477 -24.86 -16.88 10.23
CA GLU A 477 -25.79 -17.21 9.16
C GLU A 477 -26.40 -18.58 9.49
N GLY A 478 -27.72 -18.60 9.64
CA GLY A 478 -28.46 -19.71 10.21
C GLY A 478 -28.12 -21.04 9.53
N LYS A 479 -28.05 -22.09 10.36
CA LYS A 479 -28.13 -23.47 9.90
C LYS A 479 -29.47 -23.77 9.23
#